data_AF-A0A833Z389-F1
#
_entry.id   AF-A0A833Z389-F1
#
_cell.length_a   1.000
_cell.length_b   1.000
_cell.length_c   1.000
_cell.angle_alpha   90.00
_cell.angle_beta   90.00
_cell.angle_gamma   90.00
#
_symmetry.space_group_name_H-M   'P 1'
#
loop_
_entity.id
_entity.type
_entity.pdbx_description
1 polymer ?
#
loop_
_entity_poly.entity_id
_entity_poly.type
_entity_poly.pdbx_seq_one_letter_code
_entity_poly.pdbx_strand_id
1 'polypeptide(L)'
;MVASVLETSHVFCCPNRVRGALSWSSGPGGLLAFGTSCSVVLYDPWKKVVVTNLNGHTARVNCIQWICKQDGSPSTELVSGGSDSQVVHWEIENDQIWTWL
;
A
#
# COMPACT_ATOMS: atom_id res chain seq x y z
N MET A 1 -23.62 -27.84 5.95
CA MET A 1 -22.65 -26.96 5.26
C MET A 1 -21.25 -27.38 5.68
N VAL A 2 -20.40 -27.78 4.74
CA VAL A 2 -18.99 -28.07 5.01
C VAL A 2 -18.24 -26.76 4.89
N ALA A 3 -17.47 -26.38 5.92
CA ALA A 3 -16.67 -25.17 5.89
C ALA A 3 -15.57 -25.31 4.84
N SER A 4 -15.37 -24.26 4.04
CA SER A 4 -14.26 -24.18 3.09
C SER A 4 -12.93 -24.13 3.83
N VAL A 5 -11.98 -24.95 3.39
CA VAL A 5 -10.60 -24.92 3.90
C VAL A 5 -9.91 -23.69 3.30
N LEU A 6 -9.34 -22.86 4.17
CA LEU A 6 -8.49 -21.74 3.80
C LEU A 6 -7.04 -22.18 3.86
N GLU A 7 -6.29 -21.95 2.79
CA GLU A 7 -4.84 -22.17 2.74
C GLU A 7 -4.11 -20.83 2.66
N THR A 8 -2.97 -20.75 3.34
CA THR A 8 -2.11 -19.57 3.28
C THR A 8 -1.41 -19.52 1.92
N SER A 9 -1.67 -18.48 1.14
CA SER A 9 -1.05 -18.29 -0.18
C SER A 9 0.29 -17.55 -0.12
N HIS A 10 0.37 -16.50 0.71
CA HIS A 10 1.55 -15.65 0.84
C HIS A 10 1.80 -15.27 2.30
N VAL A 11 3.07 -15.22 2.70
CA VAL A 11 3.52 -14.70 3.98
C VAL A 11 4.60 -13.66 3.71
N PHE A 12 4.45 -12.47 4.27
CA PHE A 12 5.44 -11.41 4.21
C PHE A 12 5.73 -10.90 5.63
N CYS A 13 6.97 -10.51 5.89
CA CYS A 13 7.36 -9.86 7.13
C CYS A 13 7.71 -8.40 6.84
N CYS A 14 6.97 -7.49 7.48
CA CYS A 14 7.24 -6.06 7.40
C CYS A 14 7.93 -5.61 8.70
N PRO A 15 8.95 -4.72 8.64
CA PRO A 15 9.59 -4.18 9.83
C PRO A 15 8.69 -3.22 10.64
N ASN A 16 7.48 -2.89 10.15
CA ASN A 16 6.58 -1.98 10.82
C ASN A 16 5.58 -2.72 11.73
N ARG A 17 5.59 -2.35 13.02
CA ARG A 17 4.74 -2.97 14.06
C ARG A 17 3.40 -2.26 14.24
N VAL A 18 3.15 -1.19 13.48
CA VAL A 18 1.95 -0.37 13.64
C VAL A 18 0.76 -0.98 12.92
N ARG A 19 -0.38 -1.09 13.62
CA ARG A 19 -1.66 -1.48 13.01
C ARG A 19 -2.14 -0.40 12.05
N GLY A 20 -2.58 -0.79 10.86
CA GLY A 20 -3.10 0.14 9.84
C GLY A 20 -2.06 0.66 8.84
N ALA A 21 -0.81 0.23 8.94
CA ALA A 21 0.23 0.52 7.94
C ALA A 21 0.17 -0.44 6.73
N LEU A 22 -1.04 -0.90 6.36
CA LEU A 22 -1.24 -1.85 5.26
C LEU A 22 -2.63 -1.65 4.65
N SER A 23 -2.70 -1.57 3.32
CA SER A 23 -3.94 -1.43 2.56
C SER A 23 -3.84 -2.14 1.22
N TRP A 24 -4.95 -2.75 0.79
CA TRP A 24 -5.10 -3.34 -0.54
C TRP A 24 -5.72 -2.32 -1.51
N SER A 25 -5.23 -2.30 -2.74
CA SER A 25 -5.87 -1.55 -3.82
C SER A 25 -7.13 -2.27 -4.30
N SER A 26 -8.14 -1.52 -4.73
CA SER A 26 -9.29 -2.08 -5.45
C SER A 26 -8.90 -2.44 -6.89
N GLY A 27 -9.57 -3.45 -7.46
CA GLY A 27 -9.47 -3.79 -8.89
C GLY A 27 -8.63 -5.04 -9.21
N PRO A 28 -8.61 -5.45 -10.50
CA PRO A 28 -7.86 -6.62 -10.97
C PRO A 28 -6.36 -6.47 -10.74
N GLY A 29 -5.71 -7.50 -10.19
CA GLY A 29 -4.27 -7.49 -9.93
C GLY A 29 -3.84 -6.84 -8.61
N GLY A 30 -4.80 -6.36 -7.79
CA GLY A 30 -4.66 -5.79 -6.45
C GLY A 30 -3.24 -5.64 -5.90
N LEU A 31 -2.76 -4.40 -5.82
CA LEU A 31 -1.49 -4.07 -5.20
C LEU A 31 -1.64 -4.00 -3.68
N LEU A 32 -0.63 -4.48 -2.98
CA LEU A 32 -0.51 -4.33 -1.54
C LEU A 32 0.37 -3.11 -1.25
N ALA A 33 -0.18 -2.10 -0.58
CA ALA A 33 0.61 -1.02 -0.02
C ALA A 33 0.87 -1.31 1.46
N PHE A 34 2.12 -1.20 1.90
CA PHE A 34 2.46 -1.31 3.31
C PHE A 34 3.59 -0.37 3.70
N GLY A 35 3.55 0.10 4.94
CA GLY A 35 4.48 1.07 5.48
C GLY A 35 5.68 0.34 6.05
N THR A 36 6.87 0.76 5.67
CA THR A 36 8.12 0.35 6.34
C THR A 36 8.46 1.39 7.42
N SER A 37 9.74 1.65 7.70
CA SER A 37 10.13 2.74 8.60
C SER A 37 9.61 4.07 8.04
N CYS A 38 10.32 4.71 7.12
CA CYS A 38 9.94 6.04 6.62
C CYS A 38 9.43 6.03 5.17
N SER A 39 9.11 4.84 4.63
CA SER A 39 8.71 4.67 3.24
C SER A 39 7.47 3.80 3.12
N VAL A 40 6.68 4.01 2.08
CA VAL A 40 5.59 3.09 1.69
C VAL A 40 6.10 2.20 0.57
N VAL A 41 5.80 0.91 0.63
CA VAL A 41 6.15 -0.07 -0.39
C VAL A 41 4.90 -0.53 -1.11
N LEU A 42 4.94 -0.55 -2.43
CA LEU A 42 3.91 -1.17 -3.26
C LEU A 42 4.40 -2.54 -3.73
N TYR A 43 3.59 -3.57 -3.50
CA TYR A 43 3.94 -4.95 -3.77
C TYR A 43 2.88 -5.63 -4.62
N ASP A 44 3.32 -6.34 -5.66
CA ASP A 44 2.48 -7.19 -6.50
C ASP A 44 2.59 -8.64 -5.98
N PRO A 45 1.53 -9.17 -5.33
CA PRO A 45 1.56 -10.53 -4.77
C PRO A 45 1.57 -11.63 -5.84
N TRP A 46 1.05 -11.35 -7.04
CA TRP A 46 0.98 -12.33 -8.13
C TRP A 46 2.36 -12.55 -8.74
N LYS A 47 3.07 -11.44 -9.00
CA LYS A 47 4.45 -11.46 -9.50
C LYS A 47 5.48 -11.69 -8.39
N LYS A 48 5.08 -11.53 -7.13
CA LYS A 48 5.93 -11.60 -5.93
C LYS A 48 7.07 -10.58 -5.97
N VAL A 49 6.81 -9.39 -6.50
CA VAL A 49 7.81 -8.33 -6.65
C VAL A 49 7.39 -7.06 -5.93
N VAL A 50 8.37 -6.34 -5.40
CA VAL A 50 8.18 -4.93 -5.03
C VAL A 50 8.11 -4.14 -6.33
N VAL A 51 6.99 -3.45 -6.52
CA VAL A 51 6.76 -2.59 -7.69
C VAL A 51 7.57 -1.31 -7.53
N THR A 52 7.48 -0.67 -6.36
CA THR A 52 8.20 0.58 -6.07
C THR A 52 8.19 0.92 -4.57
N ASN A 53 9.04 1.87 -4.19
CA ASN A 53 9.11 2.49 -2.88
C ASN A 53 8.77 3.98 -2.98
N LEU A 54 7.76 4.40 -2.24
CA LEU A 54 7.34 5.79 -2.11
C LEU A 54 8.07 6.40 -0.91
N ASN A 55 9.01 7.30 -1.20
CA ASN A 55 9.83 7.98 -0.20
C ASN A 55 9.36 9.43 -0.09
N GLY A 56 9.06 9.87 1.12
CA GLY A 56 8.58 11.24 1.38
C GLY A 56 8.37 11.52 2.86
N HIS A 57 8.03 10.49 3.65
CA HIS A 57 8.03 10.63 5.09
C HIS A 57 9.46 10.72 5.65
N THR A 58 9.64 11.60 6.63
CA THR A 58 10.92 11.76 7.35
C THR A 58 10.95 10.96 8.66
N ALA A 59 9.80 10.42 9.07
CA ALA A 59 9.66 9.57 10.24
C ALA A 59 8.71 8.40 9.98
N ARG A 60 8.43 7.59 11.01
CA ARG A 60 7.73 6.32 10.84
C ARG A 60 6.33 6.48 10.23
N VAL A 61 6.03 5.73 9.16
CA VAL A 61 4.67 5.61 8.59
C VAL A 61 3.78 4.83 9.57
N ASN A 62 2.64 5.40 9.95
CA ASN A 62 1.73 4.82 10.92
C ASN A 62 0.42 4.30 10.28
N CYS A 63 -0.03 4.92 9.19
CA CYS A 63 -1.25 4.51 8.51
C CYS A 63 -1.13 4.69 7.00
N ILE A 64 -1.78 3.79 6.25
CA ILE A 64 -1.88 3.83 4.79
C ILE A 64 -3.29 3.44 4.38
N GLN A 65 -3.86 4.15 3.41
CA GLN A 65 -5.17 3.85 2.86
C GLN A 65 -5.18 4.11 1.35
N TRP A 66 -5.57 3.09 0.56
CA TRP A 66 -5.88 3.30 -0.85
C TRP A 66 -7.20 4.04 -1.00
N ILE A 67 -7.26 4.94 -1.98
CA ILE A 67 -8.48 5.64 -2.38
C ILE A 67 -9.20 4.77 -3.41
N CYS A 68 -10.26 4.10 -2.97
CA CYS A 68 -11.08 3.27 -3.84
C CYS A 68 -12.02 4.14 -4.68
N LYS A 69 -11.96 4.00 -6.00
CA LYS A 69 -12.92 4.63 -6.92
C LYS A 69 -14.24 3.86 -6.91
N GLN A 70 -15.37 4.57 -6.90
CA GLN A 70 -16.71 3.96 -6.83
C GLN A 70 -17.11 3.23 -8.11
N ASP A 71 -16.43 3.51 -9.21
CA ASP A 71 -16.66 2.91 -10.53
C ASP A 71 -16.03 1.50 -10.68
N GLY A 72 -15.35 1.00 -9.64
CA GLY A 72 -14.66 -0.30 -9.67
C GLY A 72 -13.35 -0.31 -10.46
N SER A 73 -12.90 0.85 -10.93
CA SER A 73 -11.60 1.00 -11.57
C SER A 73 -10.45 0.77 -10.57
N PRO A 74 -9.24 0.42 -11.05
CA PRO A 74 -8.10 0.23 -10.16
C PRO A 74 -7.79 1.50 -9.37
N SER A 75 -7.48 1.34 -8.08
CA SER A 75 -7.03 2.48 -7.26
C SER A 75 -5.69 2.98 -7.80
N THR A 76 -5.63 4.27 -8.15
CA THR A 76 -4.41 4.95 -8.60
C THR A 76 -3.83 5.84 -7.51
N GLU A 77 -4.52 5.99 -6.39
CA GLU A 77 -4.16 6.95 -5.36
C GLU A 77 -4.16 6.30 -3.99
N LEU A 78 -3.22 6.70 -3.14
CA LEU A 78 -3.20 6.34 -1.74
C LEU A 78 -2.80 7.51 -0.86
N VAL A 79 -3.14 7.41 0.41
CA VAL A 79 -2.76 8.37 1.45
C VAL A 79 -1.97 7.64 2.51
N SER A 80 -0.87 8.24 2.97
CA SER A 80 -0.09 7.75 4.10
C SER A 80 0.09 8.83 5.16
N GLY A 81 0.01 8.44 6.43
CA GLY A 81 0.25 9.32 7.58
C GLY A 81 1.50 8.88 8.35
N GLY A 82 2.36 9.84 8.68
CA GLY A 82 3.64 9.60 9.34
C GLY A 82 3.76 10.25 10.72
N SER A 83 4.80 9.85 11.45
CA SER A 83 5.16 10.46 12.75
C SER A 83 5.84 11.82 12.59
N ASP A 84 6.10 12.22 11.36
CA ASP A 84 6.59 13.54 10.95
C ASP A 84 5.48 14.59 10.93
N SER A 85 4.29 14.23 11.44
CA SER A 85 3.08 15.05 11.44
C SER A 85 2.61 15.42 10.04
N GLN A 86 3.01 14.65 9.01
CA GLN A 86 2.59 14.84 7.64
C GLN A 86 1.62 13.74 7.19
N VAL A 87 0.73 14.13 6.29
CA VAL A 87 -0.08 13.24 5.47
C VAL A 87 0.34 13.43 4.04
N VAL A 88 0.79 12.36 3.39
CA VAL A 88 1.25 12.39 2.00
C VAL A 88 0.21 11.71 1.13
N HIS A 89 -0.24 12.40 0.10
CA HIS A 89 -1.05 11.84 -0.98
C HIS A 89 -0.12 11.40 -2.10
N TRP A 90 -0.32 10.18 -2.57
CA TRP A 90 0.45 9.58 -3.65
C TRP A 90 -0.47 9.31 -4.81
N GLU A 91 -0.05 9.75 -5.99
CA GLU A 91 -0.68 9.40 -7.26
C GLU A 91 0.25 8.46 -8.02
N ILE A 92 -0.33 7.36 -8.51
CA ILE A 92 0.33 6.33 -9.28
C ILE A 92 -0.26 6.40 -10.68
N GLU A 93 0.41 7.16 -11.54
CA GLU A 93 0.17 7.08 -12.97
C GLU A 93 0.87 5.82 -13.48
N ASN A 94 0.23 5.13 -14.43
CA ASN A 94 0.89 4.03 -15.14
C ASN A 94 2.23 4.56 -15.72
N ASP A 95 3.33 4.05 -15.16
CA ASP A 95 4.74 4.32 -15.49
C ASP A 95 5.44 5.61 -15.00
N GLN A 96 4.79 6.56 -14.30
CA GLN A 96 5.50 7.66 -13.63
C GLN A 96 4.78 8.13 -12.35
N ILE A 97 5.53 8.26 -11.24
CA ILE A 97 5.03 8.76 -9.95
C ILE A 97 5.65 10.13 -9.71
N TRP A 98 4.81 11.15 -9.51
CA TRP A 98 5.24 12.49 -9.11
C TRP A 98 4.88 12.76 -7.64
N THR A 99 5.81 13.34 -6.90
CA THR A 99 5.56 13.91 -5.57
C THR A 99 5.29 15.40 -5.72
N TRP A 100 4.10 15.87 -5.37
CA TRP A 100 3.85 17.30 -5.16
C TRP A 100 4.20 17.67 -3.71
N LEU A 101 5.00 18.73 -3.56
CA LEU A 101 5.43 19.34 -2.29
C LEU A 101 4.31 20.17 -1.67
#